data_AF-A0ABD3FV68-F1
#
_entry.id   AF-A0ABD3FV68-F1
#
_cell.length_a   1.000
_cell.length_b   1.000
_cell.length_c   1.000
_cell.angle_alpha   90.00
_cell.angle_beta   90.00
_cell.angle_gamma   90.00
#
_symmetry.space_group_name_H-M   'P 1'
#
loop_
_entity.id
_entity.type
_entity.pdbx_description
1 polymer ?
#
loop_
_entity_poly.entity_id
_entity_poly.type
_entity_poly.pdbx_seq_one_letter_code
_entity_poly.pdbx_strand_id
1 'polypeptide(L)'
;MVTTASIRDRGGDEPPAGAKRARTSLDQEECKSNAPEAVQHVPYERLKNVSLPYEITALPHVLSLLDTLLMTPEEALREAIVTNHLKWVQEILNRFPGDFSDAMAEAAGLTVWTSST
;
A
#
# COMPACT_ATOMS: atom_id res chain seq x y z
N MET A 1 61.95 -20.55 -24.67
CA MET A 1 62.08 -19.39 -25.58
C MET A 1 61.72 -19.83 -26.98
N VAL A 2 60.51 -19.58 -27.48
CA VAL A 2 60.22 -19.50 -28.91
C VAL A 2 59.01 -18.57 -29.09
N THR A 3 59.20 -17.54 -29.91
CA THR A 3 58.18 -16.60 -30.40
C THR A 3 57.94 -16.88 -31.88
N THR A 4 56.81 -16.36 -32.39
CA THR A 4 56.34 -16.21 -33.80
C THR A 4 55.32 -17.27 -34.23
N ALA A 5 54.27 -17.00 -35.02
CA ALA A 5 54.06 -15.90 -35.96
C ALA A 5 52.55 -15.53 -36.15
N SER A 6 52.37 -14.36 -36.74
CA SER A 6 51.15 -13.62 -37.12
C SER A 6 50.57 -14.09 -38.46
N ILE A 7 49.24 -14.14 -38.60
CA ILE A 7 48.49 -14.09 -39.88
C ILE A 7 47.21 -13.25 -39.67
N ARG A 8 46.99 -12.26 -40.56
CA ARG A 8 45.72 -11.52 -40.76
C ARG A 8 45.17 -11.89 -42.13
N ASP A 9 43.85 -12.07 -42.24
CA ASP A 9 43.00 -11.75 -43.42
C ASP A 9 41.52 -11.95 -42.97
N ARG A 10 40.66 -10.93 -42.83
CA ARG A 10 39.86 -10.14 -43.78
C ARG A 10 38.75 -10.92 -44.52
N GLY A 11 37.48 -10.74 -44.11
CA GLY A 11 36.31 -10.86 -45.00
C GLY A 11 35.09 -11.63 -44.45
N GLY A 12 34.00 -10.88 -44.19
CA GLY A 12 32.57 -11.21 -44.40
C GLY A 12 31.96 -12.49 -43.83
N ASP A 13 31.08 -12.38 -42.83
CA ASP A 13 29.61 -12.52 -43.02
C ASP A 13 28.81 -12.37 -41.70
N GLU A 14 27.59 -11.88 -41.89
CA GLU A 14 26.49 -11.49 -41.00
C GLU A 14 26.28 -12.22 -39.65
N PRO A 15 26.04 -11.50 -38.53
CA PRO A 15 25.38 -12.06 -37.35
C PRO A 15 23.86 -11.78 -37.35
N PRO A 16 22.99 -12.80 -37.27
CA PRO A 16 21.55 -12.58 -37.24
C PRO A 16 21.06 -12.09 -35.86
N ALA A 17 20.11 -11.17 -35.92
CA ALA A 17 19.09 -10.89 -34.91
C ALA A 17 19.60 -10.46 -33.52
N GLY A 18 20.33 -9.35 -33.49
CA GLY A 18 20.37 -8.47 -32.31
C GLY A 18 18.99 -7.85 -32.07
N ALA A 19 18.13 -8.54 -31.33
CA ALA A 19 16.89 -7.98 -30.79
C ALA A 19 17.23 -6.88 -29.77
N LYS A 20 17.52 -5.69 -30.28
CA LYS A 20 17.61 -4.45 -29.51
C LYS A 20 16.23 -4.18 -28.94
N ARG A 21 15.98 -4.61 -27.69
CA ARG A 21 14.84 -4.11 -26.91
C ARG A 21 15.10 -2.63 -26.67
N ALA A 22 14.49 -1.78 -27.49
CA ALA A 22 14.38 -0.37 -27.20
C ALA A 22 13.65 -0.24 -25.85
N ARG A 23 14.38 0.18 -24.80
CA ARG A 23 13.72 0.82 -23.67
C ARG A 23 13.37 2.21 -24.15
N THR A 24 12.12 2.40 -24.58
CA THR A 24 11.56 3.75 -24.64
C THR A 24 11.48 4.24 -23.20
N SER A 25 12.30 5.24 -22.91
CA SER A 25 12.14 6.18 -21.81
C SER A 25 10.68 6.61 -21.75
N LEU A 26 10.02 6.31 -20.63
CA LEU A 26 8.78 6.97 -20.27
C LEU A 26 9.19 8.08 -19.33
N ASP A 27 8.96 9.30 -19.79
CA ASP A 27 9.33 10.54 -19.17
C ASP A 27 8.95 10.58 -17.69
N GLN A 28 9.91 11.03 -16.89
CA GLN A 28 9.70 11.49 -15.52
C GLN A 28 8.83 12.75 -15.58
N GLU A 29 7.51 12.57 -15.56
CA GLU A 29 6.59 13.64 -15.17
C GLU A 29 6.27 13.47 -13.67
N GLU A 30 7.02 14.22 -12.88
CA GLU A 30 6.66 14.83 -11.60
C GLU A 30 5.32 14.39 -10.98
N CYS A 31 5.33 13.40 -10.07
CA CYS A 31 4.18 13.15 -9.19
C CYS A 31 4.21 14.17 -8.05
N LYS A 32 3.61 15.32 -8.35
CA LYS A 32 3.19 16.35 -7.42
C LYS A 32 2.36 15.73 -6.30
N SER A 33 2.80 15.94 -5.07
CA SER A 33 2.12 15.54 -3.85
C SER A 33 0.67 16.00 -3.84
N ASN A 34 -0.27 15.07 -3.68
CA ASN A 34 -1.54 15.33 -3.02
C ASN A 34 -1.98 14.09 -2.24
N ALA A 35 -2.50 14.32 -1.04
CA ALA A 35 -2.78 13.35 0.02
C ALA A 35 -4.05 12.50 -0.23
N PRO A 36 -4.40 11.61 0.71
CA PRO A 36 -4.62 10.19 0.47
C PRO A 36 -5.92 9.91 -0.29
N GLU A 37 -5.78 9.48 -1.53
CA GLU A 37 -6.90 8.93 -2.28
C GLU A 37 -7.11 7.50 -1.77
N ALA A 38 -8.23 7.25 -1.10
CA ALA A 38 -8.64 5.91 -0.70
C ALA A 38 -8.54 5.01 -1.94
N VAL A 39 -7.61 4.05 -1.92
CA VAL A 39 -7.32 3.17 -3.04
C VAL A 39 -8.57 2.35 -3.31
N GLN A 40 -9.41 2.84 -4.23
CA GLN A 40 -10.57 2.09 -4.67
C GLN A 40 -10.04 0.82 -5.31
N HIS A 41 -10.39 -0.32 -4.72
CA HIS A 41 -9.93 -1.64 -5.14
C HIS A 41 -10.56 -1.98 -6.50
N VAL A 42 -9.97 -1.45 -7.58
CA VAL A 42 -10.32 -1.83 -8.94
C VAL A 42 -10.01 -3.32 -9.10
N PRO A 43 -11.03 -4.17 -9.34
CA PRO A 43 -10.78 -5.59 -9.53
C PRO A 43 -9.85 -5.77 -10.73
N TYR A 44 -8.73 -6.43 -10.51
CA TYR A 44 -7.77 -6.70 -11.58
C TYR A 44 -8.40 -7.67 -12.59
N GLU A 45 -8.84 -7.17 -13.76
CA GLU A 45 -9.48 -7.99 -14.82
C GLU A 45 -8.66 -9.23 -15.20
N ARG A 46 -7.33 -9.12 -15.15
CA ARG A 46 -6.39 -10.21 -15.43
C ARG A 46 -6.41 -11.33 -14.39
N LEU A 47 -6.97 -11.10 -13.21
CA LEU A 47 -6.96 -12.02 -12.06
C LEU A 47 -8.36 -12.56 -11.70
N LYS A 48 -9.38 -12.27 -12.52
CA LYS A 48 -10.80 -12.58 -12.25
C LYS A 48 -11.09 -14.05 -11.88
N ASN A 49 -10.26 -14.99 -12.35
CA ASN A 49 -10.44 -16.43 -12.13
C ASN A 49 -9.26 -17.09 -11.39
N VAL A 50 -8.39 -16.31 -10.76
CA VAL A 50 -7.20 -16.83 -10.07
C VAL A 50 -7.48 -16.95 -8.57
N SER A 51 -7.31 -18.14 -8.02
CA SER A 51 -7.21 -18.31 -6.57
C SER A 51 -5.80 -17.96 -6.11
N LEU A 52 -5.71 -16.95 -5.26
CA LEU A 52 -4.43 -16.58 -4.64
C LEU A 52 -4.16 -17.48 -3.42
N PRO A 53 -2.88 -17.78 -3.14
CA PRO A 53 -2.49 -18.39 -1.88
C PRO A 53 -3.03 -17.61 -0.67
N TYR A 54 -3.27 -18.32 0.43
CA TYR A 54 -3.87 -17.76 1.64
C TYR A 54 -3.12 -16.51 2.13
N GLU A 55 -1.79 -16.56 2.08
CA GLU A 55 -0.90 -15.49 2.54
C GLU A 55 -1.16 -14.17 1.81
N ILE A 56 -1.45 -14.23 0.51
CA ILE A 56 -1.73 -13.04 -0.30
C ILE A 56 -3.16 -12.55 -0.03
N THR A 57 -4.12 -13.48 0.11
CA THR A 57 -5.51 -13.12 0.46
C THR A 57 -5.63 -12.51 1.87
N ALA A 58 -4.68 -12.80 2.75
CA ALA A 58 -4.64 -12.23 4.10
C ALA A 58 -4.09 -10.79 4.14
N LEU A 59 -3.37 -10.34 3.10
CA LEU A 59 -2.73 -9.01 3.11
C LEU A 59 -3.68 -7.85 3.40
N PRO A 60 -4.90 -7.77 2.83
CA PRO A 60 -5.84 -6.69 3.17
C PRO A 60 -6.18 -6.67 4.67
N HIS A 61 -6.33 -7.84 5.30
CA HIS A 61 -6.58 -7.94 6.73
C HIS A 61 -5.37 -7.47 7.54
N VAL A 62 -4.16 -7.85 7.14
CA VAL A 62 -2.92 -7.39 7.80
C VAL A 62 -2.79 -5.87 7.70
N LEU A 63 -3.09 -5.28 6.54
CA LEU A 63 -3.05 -3.83 6.36
C LEU A 63 -4.07 -3.14 7.27
N SER A 64 -5.31 -3.64 7.36
CA SER A 64 -6.31 -3.08 8.27
C SER A 64 -5.87 -3.15 9.75
N LEU A 65 -5.18 -4.22 10.16
CA LEU A 65 -4.64 -4.33 11.51
C LEU A 65 -3.51 -3.34 11.75
N LEU A 66 -2.65 -3.09 10.75
CA LEU A 66 -1.61 -2.08 10.84
C LEU A 66 -2.21 -0.68 11.01
N ASP A 67 -3.28 -0.37 10.28
CA ASP A 67 -3.98 0.91 10.42
C ASP A 67 -4.47 1.10 11.86
N THR A 68 -5.11 0.09 12.46
CA THR A 68 -5.53 0.12 13.87
C THR A 68 -4.35 0.27 14.84
N LEU A 69 -3.23 -0.41 14.60
CA LEU A 69 -2.04 -0.35 15.45
C LEU A 69 -1.29 0.99 15.36
N LEU A 70 -1.46 1.72 14.26
CA LEU A 70 -0.82 3.01 14.02
C LEU A 70 -1.68 4.20 14.47
N MET A 71 -2.89 3.96 14.96
CA MET A 71 -3.77 5.02 15.47
C MET A 71 -3.15 5.75 16.66
N THR A 72 -3.33 7.07 16.67
CA THR A 72 -3.10 7.87 17.87
C THR A 72 -4.19 7.55 18.90
N PRO A 73 -3.94 7.80 20.21
CA PRO A 73 -4.95 7.54 21.23
C PRO A 73 -6.28 8.25 20.98
N GLU A 74 -6.26 9.48 20.45
CA GLU A 74 -7.46 10.24 20.07
C GLU A 74 -8.22 9.57 18.91
N GLU A 75 -7.51 9.10 17.89
CA GLU A 75 -8.12 8.41 16.75
C GLU A 75 -8.71 7.06 17.16
N ALA A 76 -7.96 6.28 17.93
CA ALA A 76 -8.42 5.01 18.48
C ALA A 76 -9.65 5.22 19.36
N LEU A 77 -9.71 6.31 20.14
CA LEU A 77 -10.87 6.62 20.96
C LEU A 77 -12.08 6.99 20.10
N ARG A 78 -11.92 7.82 19.07
CA ARG A 78 -12.99 8.14 18.13
C ARG A 78 -13.54 6.89 17.48
N GLU A 79 -12.67 6.02 16.95
CA GLU A 79 -13.09 4.78 16.30
C GLU A 79 -13.76 3.82 17.29
N ALA A 80 -13.25 3.69 18.51
CA ALA A 80 -13.87 2.88 19.56
C ALA A 80 -15.28 3.36 19.93
N ILE A 81 -15.51 4.67 19.97
CA ILE A 81 -16.84 5.25 20.22
C ILE A 81 -17.76 5.00 19.02
N VAL A 82 -17.29 5.25 17.79
CA VAL A 82 -18.08 5.04 16.56
C VAL A 82 -18.48 3.58 16.39
N THR A 83 -17.59 2.65 16.73
CA THR A 83 -17.85 1.20 16.71
C THR A 83 -18.57 0.68 17.97
N ASN A 84 -18.91 1.58 18.90
CA ASN A 84 -19.57 1.30 20.18
C ASN A 84 -18.85 0.23 21.03
N HIS A 85 -17.52 0.19 20.96
CA HIS A 85 -16.68 -0.82 21.59
C HIS A 85 -16.20 -0.35 22.98
N LEU A 86 -17.13 -0.31 23.95
CA LEU A 86 -16.92 0.30 25.28
C LEU A 86 -15.71 -0.23 26.07
N LYS A 87 -15.37 -1.51 25.93
CA LYS A 87 -14.17 -2.08 26.59
C LYS A 87 -12.89 -1.46 26.07
N TRP A 88 -12.83 -1.21 24.76
CA TRP A 88 -11.68 -0.60 24.11
C TRP A 88 -11.54 0.87 24.53
N VAL A 89 -12.66 1.60 24.61
CA VAL A 89 -12.71 2.97 25.18
C VAL A 89 -12.10 3.03 26.58
N GLN A 90 -12.52 2.12 27.48
CA GLN A 90 -11.98 2.06 28.84
C GLN A 90 -10.48 1.75 28.87
N GLU A 91 -10.02 0.85 28.01
CA GLU A 91 -8.59 0.52 27.92
C GLU A 91 -7.75 1.73 27.49
N ILE A 92 -8.21 2.49 26.50
CA ILE A 92 -7.53 3.69 26.01
C ILE A 92 -7.45 4.75 27.12
N LEU A 93 -8.58 5.04 27.80
CA LEU A 93 -8.63 6.06 28.87
C LEU A 93 -7.78 5.66 30.10
N ASN A 94 -7.67 4.37 30.39
CA ASN A 94 -6.83 3.89 31.49
C ASN A 94 -5.33 3.92 31.14
N ARG A 95 -4.99 3.68 29.87
CA ARG A 95 -3.61 3.57 29.41
C ARG A 95 -2.97 4.91 29.10
N PHE A 96 -3.75 5.86 28.58
CA PHE A 96 -3.27 7.17 28.16
C PHE A 96 -3.94 8.27 29.01
N PRO A 97 -3.24 8.87 29.98
CA PRO A 97 -3.77 10.02 30.69
C PRO A 97 -3.73 11.26 29.78
N GLY A 98 -4.88 11.90 29.57
CA GLY A 98 -5.00 13.07 28.69
C GLY A 98 -6.41 13.64 28.68
N ASP A 99 -6.57 14.82 28.08
CA ASP A 99 -7.88 15.39 27.79
C ASP A 99 -8.34 14.90 26.42
N PHE A 100 -9.44 14.14 26.40
CA PHE A 100 -10.04 13.61 25.17
C PHE A 100 -11.47 14.13 24.96
N SER A 101 -11.83 15.22 25.65
CA SER A 101 -13.18 15.80 25.60
C SER A 101 -13.60 16.16 24.17
N ASP A 102 -12.69 16.70 23.37
CA ASP A 102 -12.92 17.08 21.98
C ASP A 102 -13.19 15.86 21.09
N ALA A 103 -12.28 14.87 21.11
CA ALA A 103 -12.42 13.62 20.37
C ALA A 103 -13.72 12.87 20.74
N MET A 104 -14.12 12.91 22.01
CA MET A 104 -15.37 12.29 22.47
C MET A 104 -16.61 13.06 21.97
N ALA A 105 -16.57 14.39 21.99
CA ALA A 105 -17.66 15.23 21.47
C ALA A 105 -17.83 15.05 19.95
N GLU A 106 -16.72 15.00 19.20
CA GLU A 106 -16.72 14.72 17.76
C GLU A 106 -17.32 13.35 17.46
N ALA A 107 -16.85 12.30 18.14
CA ALA A 107 -17.33 10.94 17.90
C ALA A 107 -18.80 10.74 18.28
N ALA A 108 -19.26 11.40 19.35
CA ALA A 108 -20.67 11.40 19.73
C ALA A 108 -21.56 12.06 18.66
N GLY A 109 -21.06 13.07 17.94
CA GLY A 109 -21.75 13.67 16.80
C GLY A 109 -21.93 12.72 15.62
N LEU A 110 -20.99 11.79 15.41
CA LEU A 110 -21.00 10.86 14.28
C LEU A 110 -21.96 9.67 14.46
N THR A 111 -22.18 9.21 15.70
CA THR A 111 -23.04 8.05 16.00
C THR A 111 -24.54 8.35 15.86
N VAL A 112 -24.94 9.62 15.90
CA VAL A 112 -26.35 10.06 15.85
C VAL A 112 -26.99 9.88 14.46
N TRP A 113 -26.21 9.80 13.37
CA TRP A 113 -26.78 9.72 12.01
C TRP A 113 -26.80 8.32 11.39
N THR A 114 -26.08 7.35 11.97
CA THR A 114 -26.03 5.98 11.43
C THR A 114 -27.23 5.11 11.87
N SER A 115 -28.09 5.62 12.73
CA SER A 115 -29.24 4.88 13.32
C SER A 115 -30.56 5.00 12.53
N SER A 116 -30.55 5.53 11.30
CA SER A 116 -31.76 5.67 10.48
C SER A 116 -31.66 4.84 9.20
N THR A 117 -31.97 3.54 9.26
CA THR A 117 -32.39 2.76 8.09
C THR A 117 -33.31 1.62 8.50
#